data_AF-A0A1T2YGH1-F1
#
_entry.id   AF-A0A1T2YGH1-F1
#
_cell.length_a   1.000
_cell.length_b   1.000
_cell.length_c   1.000
_cell.angle_alpha   90.00
_cell.angle_beta   90.00
_cell.angle_gamma   90.00
#
_symmetry.space_group_name_H-M   'P 1'
#
loop_
_entity.id
_entity.type
_entity.pdbx_description
1 polymer ?
#
loop_
_entity_poly.entity_id
_entity_poly.type
_entity_poly.pdbx_seq_one_letter_code
_entity_poly.pdbx_strand_id
1 'polypeptide(L)'
;MDTVFLQQTGIRPWDQLYPTEEQEYVTVSLLNQDFESVWKTWHALASLLTNDWPMIVMWYSTSYPSHSKTQEYITLKHFAKNSGPKDIFKKNEATLVYSGIEYLNQDPKHIDPAKLTSYSRSVTIMMKKDSQPESLWQRLSHLKYISTTDDFRLILKDNNDLTFRFYDAETHGVAQLICHSIHLKKLDNALNILKLRRIQQEGVYEYIHS
;
A
#
# COMPACT_ATOMS: atom_id res chain seq x y z
N MET A 1 -6.92 -18.32 13.25
CA MET A 1 -7.36 -19.03 12.02
C MET A 1 -6.28 -18.88 10.94
N ASP A 2 -6.30 -19.70 9.89
CA ASP A 2 -5.42 -19.50 8.74
C ASP A 2 -5.92 -18.34 7.88
N THR A 3 -4.99 -17.50 7.40
CA THR A 3 -5.30 -16.37 6.51
C THR A 3 -5.92 -16.86 5.21
N VAL A 4 -7.00 -16.21 4.80
CA VAL A 4 -7.69 -16.45 3.51
C VAL A 4 -7.40 -15.31 2.54
N PHE A 5 -7.72 -15.51 1.26
CA PHE A 5 -7.64 -14.44 0.29
C PHE A 5 -8.89 -14.30 -0.59
N LEU A 6 -9.11 -13.07 -1.04
CA LEU A 6 -10.07 -12.71 -2.08
C LEU A 6 -9.32 -12.17 -3.29
N GLN A 7 -9.86 -12.42 -4.48
CA GLN A 7 -9.32 -11.90 -5.73
C GLN A 7 -10.49 -11.41 -6.59
N GLN A 8 -10.47 -10.13 -6.90
CA GLN A 8 -11.56 -9.41 -7.56
C GLN A 8 -11.03 -8.54 -8.69
N THR A 9 -11.80 -8.46 -9.77
CA THR A 9 -11.51 -7.57 -10.89
C THR A 9 -11.80 -6.10 -10.50
N GLY A 10 -10.94 -5.20 -10.96
CA GLY A 10 -11.03 -3.76 -10.73
C GLY A 10 -10.30 -3.25 -9.50
N ILE A 11 -10.44 -1.96 -9.23
CA ILE A 11 -9.90 -1.27 -8.05
C ILE A 11 -10.98 -1.32 -6.97
N ARG A 12 -10.77 -2.15 -5.94
CA ARG A 12 -11.76 -2.39 -4.88
C ARG A 12 -11.20 -2.16 -3.48
N PRO A 13 -10.85 -0.92 -3.09
CA PRO A 13 -10.19 -0.67 -1.82
C PRO A 13 -11.10 -1.04 -0.65
N TRP A 14 -10.56 -1.66 0.40
CA TRP A 14 -11.35 -2.21 1.52
C TRP A 14 -12.18 -1.15 2.24
N ASP A 15 -11.65 0.07 2.33
CA ASP A 15 -12.25 1.23 2.99
C ASP A 15 -13.15 2.09 2.09
N GLN A 16 -13.34 1.72 0.81
CA GLN A 16 -14.09 2.54 -0.14
C GLN A 16 -15.42 1.90 -0.55
N LEU A 17 -16.48 2.71 -0.51
CA LEU A 17 -17.84 2.29 -0.85
C LEU A 17 -18.06 2.06 -2.35
N TYR A 18 -17.27 2.73 -3.21
CA TYR A 18 -17.47 2.76 -4.65
C TYR A 18 -16.29 2.10 -5.37
N PRO A 19 -16.28 0.76 -5.48
CA PRO A 19 -15.29 0.04 -6.28
C PRO A 19 -15.47 0.33 -7.77
N THR A 20 -14.44 -0.01 -8.56
CA THR A 20 -14.55 -0.07 -10.02
C THR A 20 -14.46 -1.52 -10.51
N GLU A 21 -14.93 -1.76 -11.73
CA GLU A 21 -14.91 -3.09 -12.37
C GLU A 21 -13.98 -3.12 -13.60
N GLU A 22 -13.04 -2.18 -13.67
CA GLU A 22 -12.08 -2.07 -14.76
C GLU A 22 -11.22 -3.33 -14.87
N GLN A 23 -11.29 -4.02 -16.00
CA GLN A 23 -10.56 -5.26 -16.26
C GLN A 23 -9.03 -5.08 -16.31
N GLU A 24 -8.57 -3.84 -16.46
CA GLU A 24 -7.16 -3.48 -16.40
C GLU A 24 -6.58 -3.69 -14.99
N TYR A 25 -7.41 -3.67 -13.94
CA TYR A 25 -6.94 -3.78 -12.57
C TYR A 25 -7.43 -5.07 -11.90
N VAL A 26 -6.66 -5.50 -10.90
CA VAL A 26 -7.03 -6.57 -9.98
C VAL A 26 -6.75 -6.13 -8.56
N THR A 27 -7.66 -6.50 -7.66
CA THR A 27 -7.53 -6.35 -6.23
C THR A 27 -7.45 -7.72 -5.57
N VAL A 28 -6.43 -7.94 -4.75
CA VAL A 28 -6.26 -9.13 -3.92
C VAL A 28 -6.28 -8.69 -2.45
N SER A 29 -7.15 -9.28 -1.65
CA SER A 29 -7.25 -8.98 -0.22
C SER A 29 -6.89 -10.21 0.60
N LEU A 30 -5.87 -10.11 1.44
CA LEU A 30 -5.54 -11.07 2.49
C LEU A 30 -6.34 -10.73 3.74
N LEU A 31 -6.99 -11.71 4.36
CA LEU A 31 -7.91 -11.52 5.47
C LEU A 31 -7.65 -12.54 6.58
N ASN A 32 -7.58 -12.07 7.81
CA ASN A 32 -7.55 -12.89 9.03
C ASN A 32 -8.28 -12.14 10.15
N GLN A 33 -8.68 -12.84 11.20
CA GLN A 33 -9.36 -12.27 12.38
C GLN A 33 -8.42 -11.41 13.25
N ASP A 34 -7.11 -11.45 12.99
CA ASP A 34 -6.13 -10.60 13.63
C ASP A 34 -5.12 -10.04 12.60
N PHE A 35 -4.64 -8.83 12.86
CA PHE A 35 -3.71 -8.14 11.97
C PHE A 35 -2.33 -8.79 11.92
N GLU A 36 -1.86 -9.38 13.02
CA GLU A 36 -0.53 -10.00 13.10
C GLU A 36 -0.41 -11.19 12.12
N SER A 37 -1.45 -12.03 12.02
CA SER A 37 -1.52 -13.16 11.11
C SER A 37 -1.56 -12.72 9.65
N VAL A 38 -2.31 -11.66 9.35
CA VAL A 38 -2.31 -11.03 8.01
C VAL A 38 -0.92 -10.50 7.67
N TRP A 39 -0.27 -9.82 8.62
CA TRP A 39 1.06 -9.26 8.46
C TRP A 39 2.11 -10.33 8.16
N LYS A 40 2.11 -11.44 8.91
CA LYS A 40 2.95 -12.62 8.64
C LYS A 40 2.74 -13.18 7.24
N THR A 41 1.48 -13.25 6.80
CA THR A 41 1.12 -13.75 5.47
C THR A 41 1.58 -12.78 4.38
N TRP A 42 1.41 -11.48 4.60
CA TRP A 42 1.88 -10.44 3.70
C TRP A 42 3.40 -10.49 3.54
N HIS A 43 4.18 -10.65 4.62
CA HIS A 43 5.63 -10.81 4.53
C HIS A 43 6.04 -11.96 3.63
N ALA A 44 5.38 -13.10 3.79
CA ALA A 44 5.64 -14.27 2.98
C ALA A 44 5.31 -14.01 1.50
N LEU A 45 4.17 -13.35 1.23
CA LEU A 45 3.79 -12.94 -0.12
C LEU A 45 4.78 -11.94 -0.72
N ALA A 46 5.07 -10.85 -0.02
CA ALA A 46 6.00 -9.81 -0.47
C ALA A 46 7.39 -10.41 -0.73
N SER A 47 7.88 -11.32 0.11
CA SER A 47 9.17 -12.00 -0.09
C SER A 47 9.22 -12.85 -1.37
N LEU A 48 8.09 -13.40 -1.82
CA LEU A 48 8.01 -14.11 -3.11
C LEU A 48 8.03 -13.13 -4.29
N LEU A 49 7.53 -11.91 -4.08
CA LEU A 49 7.42 -10.87 -5.10
C LEU A 49 8.70 -10.01 -5.22
N THR A 50 9.55 -9.94 -4.19
CA THR A 50 10.77 -9.10 -4.20
C THR A 50 11.77 -9.45 -5.30
N ASN A 51 11.75 -10.67 -5.83
CA ASN A 51 12.58 -11.03 -6.99
C ASN A 51 12.24 -10.18 -8.22
N ASP A 52 10.96 -9.90 -8.42
CA ASP A 52 10.45 -9.12 -9.53
C ASP A 52 10.31 -7.64 -9.18
N TRP A 53 10.00 -7.32 -7.93
CA TRP A 53 9.79 -5.95 -7.43
C TRP A 53 10.68 -5.69 -6.20
N PRO A 54 12.00 -5.53 -6.40
CA PRO A 54 12.96 -5.48 -5.30
C PRO A 54 12.95 -4.16 -4.51
N MET A 55 12.31 -3.12 -5.04
CA MET A 55 12.25 -1.81 -4.39
C MET A 55 10.92 -1.67 -3.67
N ILE A 56 10.95 -1.49 -2.35
CA ILE A 56 9.76 -1.26 -1.54
C ILE A 56 9.84 0.17 -1.00
N VAL A 57 8.84 0.98 -1.33
CA VAL A 57 8.74 2.35 -0.86
C VAL A 57 7.39 2.61 -0.23
N MET A 58 7.32 3.58 0.66
CA MET A 58 6.06 4.13 1.16
C MET A 58 5.92 5.55 0.65
N TRP A 59 4.81 5.85 -0.02
CA TRP A 59 4.38 7.23 -0.19
C TRP A 59 3.54 7.65 1.01
N TYR A 60 3.71 8.89 1.48
CA TYR A 60 2.89 9.45 2.55
C TYR A 60 2.70 10.97 2.41
N SER A 61 1.64 11.50 3.04
CA SER A 61 1.31 12.94 3.06
C SER A 61 1.06 13.44 4.48
N THR A 62 1.44 14.70 4.77
CA THR A 62 1.04 15.39 6.02
C THR A 62 -0.43 15.80 6.02
N SER A 63 -1.11 15.66 4.87
CA SER A 63 -2.54 15.90 4.64
C SER A 63 -3.02 17.35 4.77
N TYR A 64 -2.37 18.15 5.61
CA TYR A 64 -2.69 19.55 5.83
C TYR A 64 -1.43 20.42 5.68
N PRO A 65 -1.60 21.67 5.21
CA PRO A 65 -0.51 22.65 5.22
C PRO A 65 -0.05 22.94 6.65
N SER A 66 1.22 23.29 6.80
CA SER A 66 1.70 23.85 8.07
C SER A 66 1.07 25.23 8.29
N HIS A 67 0.49 25.46 9.48
CA HIS A 67 -0.13 26.74 9.85
C HIS A 67 0.88 27.73 10.45
N SER A 68 2.10 27.29 10.76
CA SER A 68 3.18 28.15 11.23
C SER A 68 4.56 27.66 10.82
N LYS A 69 5.54 28.58 10.82
CA LYS A 69 6.95 28.24 10.60
C LYS A 69 7.51 27.28 11.65
N THR A 70 6.99 27.34 12.87
CA THR A 70 7.38 26.41 13.93
C THR A 70 6.91 24.99 13.63
N GLN A 71 5.67 24.81 13.16
CA GLN A 71 5.15 23.50 12.74
C GLN A 71 5.94 22.94 11.54
N GLU A 72 6.20 23.79 10.55
CA GLU A 72 7.00 23.43 9.38
C GLU A 72 8.42 22.97 9.81
N TYR A 73 9.06 23.73 10.70
CA TYR A 73 10.38 23.39 11.25
C TYR A 73 10.39 22.07 12.05
N ILE A 74 9.40 21.84 12.93
CA ILE A 74 9.30 20.59 13.69
C ILE A 74 9.12 19.40 12.75
N THR A 75 8.29 19.55 11.71
CA THR A 75 8.04 18.49 10.71
C THR A 75 9.31 18.13 9.94
N LEU A 76 10.04 19.14 9.43
CA LEU A 76 11.31 18.94 8.74
C LEU A 76 12.38 18.34 9.65
N LYS A 77 12.45 18.80 10.91
CA LYS A 77 13.39 18.25 11.91
C LYS A 77 13.07 16.80 12.25
N HIS A 78 11.79 16.43 12.35
CA HIS A 78 11.38 15.05 12.58
C HIS A 78 11.76 14.15 11.40
N PHE A 79 11.50 14.60 10.17
CA PHE A 79 11.91 13.88 8.96
C PHE A 79 13.42 13.67 8.93
N ALA A 80 14.21 14.74 9.06
CA ALA A 80 15.68 14.67 8.97
C ALA A 80 16.34 13.74 10.01
N LYS A 81 15.66 13.48 11.14
CA LYS A 81 16.15 12.53 12.17
C LYS A 81 15.88 11.07 11.82
N ASN A 82 14.83 10.80 11.05
CA ASN A 82 14.31 9.45 10.83
C ASN A 82 14.47 8.99 9.38
N SER A 83 14.84 9.89 8.47
CA SER A 83 14.95 9.63 7.03
C SER A 83 16.29 8.99 6.64
N GLY A 84 16.24 8.05 5.71
CA GLY A 84 17.39 7.56 4.98
C GLY A 84 17.88 8.53 3.89
N PRO A 85 19.11 8.35 3.38
CA PRO A 85 19.74 9.26 2.42
C PRO A 85 19.05 9.33 1.04
N LYS A 86 18.15 8.39 0.73
CA LYS A 86 17.39 8.36 -0.54
C LYS A 86 15.96 8.87 -0.39
N ASP A 87 15.51 9.10 0.83
CA ASP A 87 14.13 9.47 1.10
C ASP A 87 13.85 10.88 0.57
N ILE A 88 12.62 11.07 0.10
CA ILE A 88 12.14 12.33 -0.44
C ILE A 88 11.13 12.89 0.55
N PHE A 89 11.26 14.16 0.91
CA PHE A 89 10.22 14.87 1.63
C PHE A 89 10.21 16.33 1.21
N LYS A 90 9.15 16.71 0.50
CA LYS A 90 9.07 17.97 -0.23
C LYS A 90 7.67 18.54 -0.09
N LYS A 91 7.62 19.87 -0.10
CA LYS A 91 6.37 20.62 -0.12
C LYS A 91 5.90 20.76 -1.56
N ASN A 92 4.60 20.54 -1.80
CA ASN A 92 3.98 20.92 -3.05
C ASN A 92 3.56 22.40 -2.97
N GLU A 93 4.00 23.22 -3.91
CA GLU A 93 3.76 24.67 -3.88
C GLU A 93 2.28 25.05 -4.08
N ALA A 94 1.50 24.21 -4.79
CA ALA A 94 0.09 24.48 -5.04
C ALA A 94 -0.79 24.11 -3.84
N THR A 95 -0.51 22.99 -3.18
CA THR A 95 -1.31 22.53 -2.03
C THR A 95 -0.77 23.02 -0.69
N LEU A 96 0.49 23.46 -0.65
CA LEU A 96 1.28 23.77 0.55
C LEU A 96 1.44 22.60 1.53
N VAL A 97 1.10 21.38 1.10
CA VAL A 97 1.19 20.14 1.88
C VAL A 97 2.54 19.48 1.62
N TYR A 98 3.12 18.92 2.67
CA TYR A 98 4.31 18.09 2.54
C TYR A 98 3.91 16.65 2.23
N SER A 99 4.64 16.01 1.33
CA SER A 99 4.55 14.58 1.07
C SER A 99 5.93 14.00 0.85
N GLY A 100 6.05 12.70 1.03
CA GLY A 100 7.33 12.03 0.92
C GLY A 100 7.26 10.64 0.33
N ILE A 101 8.45 10.15 0.00
CA ILE A 101 8.74 8.77 -0.32
C ILE A 101 9.80 8.30 0.68
N GLU A 102 9.47 7.27 1.46
CA GLU A 102 10.42 6.60 2.34
C GLU A 102 10.78 5.25 1.74
N TYR A 103 12.08 4.95 1.64
CA TYR A 103 12.54 3.62 1.26
C TYR A 103 12.40 2.68 2.45
N LEU A 104 11.60 1.64 2.27
CA LEU A 104 11.45 0.60 3.29
C LEU A 104 12.57 -0.44 3.16
N ASN A 105 12.65 -1.33 4.15
CA ASN A 105 13.58 -2.45 4.08
C ASN A 105 13.27 -3.33 2.86
N GLN A 106 14.31 -3.75 2.14
CA GLN A 106 14.15 -4.62 0.97
C GLN A 106 13.70 -6.04 1.36
N ASP A 107 14.03 -6.48 2.57
CA ASP A 107 13.46 -7.69 3.16
C ASP A 107 12.17 -7.29 3.90
N PRO A 108 10.99 -7.70 3.40
CA PRO A 108 9.70 -7.33 4.00
C PRO A 108 9.64 -7.65 5.50
N LYS A 109 10.27 -8.74 5.93
CA LYS A 109 10.25 -9.21 7.33
C LYS A 109 10.78 -8.19 8.33
N HIS A 110 11.61 -7.26 7.88
CA HIS A 110 12.21 -6.21 8.71
C HIS A 110 11.49 -4.86 8.60
N ILE A 111 10.34 -4.82 7.94
CA ILE A 111 9.48 -3.63 7.90
C ILE A 111 8.62 -3.62 9.18
N ASP A 112 8.53 -2.44 9.80
CA ASP A 112 7.67 -2.21 10.96
C ASP A 112 6.21 -1.99 10.49
N PRO A 113 5.24 -2.83 10.91
CA PRO A 113 3.84 -2.66 10.54
C PRO A 113 3.27 -1.30 10.95
N ALA A 114 3.75 -0.72 12.06
CA ALA A 114 3.23 0.56 12.57
C ALA A 114 3.43 1.72 11.59
N LYS A 115 4.37 1.59 10.64
CA LYS A 115 4.58 2.58 9.57
C LYS A 115 3.49 2.54 8.51
N LEU A 116 2.80 1.42 8.32
CA LEU A 116 1.98 1.16 7.14
C LEU A 116 0.46 1.18 7.40
N THR A 117 0.03 1.33 8.65
CA THR A 117 -1.39 1.30 9.04
C THR A 117 -2.12 2.62 8.82
N SER A 118 -1.44 3.71 8.42
CA SER A 118 -2.07 5.00 8.11
C SER A 118 -2.69 5.05 6.71
N TYR A 119 -3.61 4.14 6.41
CA TYR A 119 -4.09 3.85 5.06
C TYR A 119 -4.63 5.07 4.29
N SER A 120 -5.23 6.06 4.95
CA SER A 120 -5.79 7.25 4.28
C SER A 120 -4.72 8.24 3.80
N ARG A 121 -3.49 8.13 4.32
CA ARG A 121 -2.40 9.10 4.09
C ARG A 121 -1.12 8.45 3.60
N SER A 122 -1.05 7.13 3.58
CA SER A 122 0.08 6.39 3.05
C SER A 122 -0.34 5.20 2.20
N VAL A 123 0.55 4.80 1.31
CA VAL A 123 0.46 3.57 0.51
C VAL A 123 1.85 2.99 0.35
N THR A 124 1.95 1.68 0.47
CA THR A 124 3.19 0.95 0.19
C THR A 124 3.20 0.54 -1.27
N ILE A 125 4.34 0.68 -1.93
CA ILE A 125 4.48 0.46 -3.36
C ILE A 125 5.72 -0.41 -3.57
N MET A 126 5.54 -1.56 -4.22
CA MET A 126 6.64 -2.40 -4.70
C MET A 126 6.88 -2.07 -6.18
N MET A 127 8.12 -1.69 -6.49
CA MET A 127 8.55 -1.16 -7.78
C MET A 127 9.67 -2.02 -8.37
N LYS A 128 9.90 -1.87 -9.68
CA LYS A 128 11.05 -2.47 -10.37
C LYS A 128 12.34 -1.79 -9.95
N LYS A 129 13.48 -2.47 -10.17
CA LYS A 129 14.81 -1.98 -9.78
C LYS A 129 15.16 -0.61 -10.40
N ASP A 130 14.74 -0.39 -11.64
CA ASP A 130 15.06 0.82 -12.42
C ASP A 130 13.97 1.90 -12.36
N SER A 131 12.93 1.67 -11.53
CA SER A 131 11.87 2.65 -11.29
C SER A 131 12.42 3.94 -10.69
N GLN A 132 11.69 5.04 -10.89
CA GLN A 132 12.09 6.39 -10.47
C GLN A 132 11.14 6.93 -9.38
N PRO A 133 11.43 6.72 -8.08
CA PRO A 133 10.53 7.15 -7.00
C PRO A 133 10.30 8.66 -6.93
N GLU A 134 11.21 9.47 -7.47
CA GLU A 134 10.99 10.92 -7.62
C GLU A 134 9.85 11.23 -8.60
N SER A 135 9.72 10.47 -9.70
CA SER A 135 8.60 10.63 -10.65
C SER A 135 7.27 10.22 -10.01
N LEU A 136 7.29 9.15 -9.21
CA LEU A 136 6.15 8.73 -8.40
C LEU A 136 5.78 9.84 -7.40
N TRP A 137 6.74 10.40 -6.66
CA TRP A 137 6.51 11.51 -5.74
C TRP A 137 5.88 12.71 -6.46
N GLN A 138 6.45 13.17 -7.57
CA GLN A 138 5.92 14.32 -8.32
C GLN A 138 4.46 14.11 -8.71
N ARG A 139 4.14 12.92 -9.23
CA ARG A 139 2.79 12.52 -9.61
C ARG A 139 1.82 12.55 -8.43
N LEU A 140 2.24 12.05 -7.27
CA LEU A 140 1.41 11.96 -6.07
C LEU A 140 1.45 13.21 -5.18
N SER A 141 2.36 14.17 -5.44
CA SER A 141 2.59 15.33 -4.59
C SER A 141 1.38 16.26 -4.42
N HIS A 142 0.42 16.15 -5.34
CA HIS A 142 -0.84 16.90 -5.30
C HIS A 142 -1.90 16.24 -4.38
N LEU A 143 -1.70 14.97 -3.99
CA LEU A 143 -2.62 14.25 -3.13
C LEU A 143 -2.41 14.62 -1.66
N LYS A 144 -3.53 14.90 -0.99
CA LYS A 144 -3.58 15.07 0.48
C LYS A 144 -3.93 13.76 1.20
N TYR A 145 -4.74 12.94 0.53
CA TYR A 145 -5.25 11.66 0.99
C TYR A 145 -5.39 10.71 -0.20
N ILE A 146 -5.51 9.42 0.08
CA ILE A 146 -5.93 8.41 -0.88
C ILE A 146 -7.37 8.04 -0.51
N SER A 147 -8.32 8.50 -1.32
CA SER A 147 -9.74 8.51 -0.97
C SER A 147 -10.67 7.99 -2.06
N THR A 148 -10.18 7.93 -3.30
CA THR A 148 -10.95 7.51 -4.47
C THR A 148 -10.20 6.43 -5.26
N THR A 149 -10.91 5.78 -6.17
CA THR A 149 -10.29 4.87 -7.14
C THR A 149 -9.41 5.61 -8.16
N ASP A 150 -9.69 6.90 -8.44
CA ASP A 150 -8.82 7.75 -9.27
C ASP A 150 -7.43 7.94 -8.65
N ASP A 151 -7.35 8.05 -7.32
CA ASP A 151 -6.06 8.13 -6.62
C ASP A 151 -5.24 6.85 -6.86
N PHE A 152 -5.88 5.68 -6.89
CA PHE A 152 -5.21 4.42 -7.23
C PHE A 152 -4.77 4.34 -8.69
N ARG A 153 -5.60 4.82 -9.64
CA ARG A 153 -5.18 4.96 -11.05
C ARG A 153 -3.94 5.84 -11.16
N LEU A 154 -3.89 6.92 -10.38
CA LEU A 154 -2.74 7.82 -10.33
C LEU A 154 -1.50 7.14 -9.75
N ILE A 155 -1.65 6.38 -8.65
CA ILE A 155 -0.54 5.61 -8.05
C ILE A 155 -0.02 4.57 -9.05
N LEU A 156 -0.93 3.77 -9.62
CA LEU A 156 -0.67 2.68 -10.57
C LEU A 156 -0.52 3.15 -12.01
N LYS A 157 -0.21 4.43 -12.27
CA LYS A 157 0.01 4.91 -13.64
C LYS A 157 1.17 4.17 -14.33
N ASP A 158 2.18 3.75 -13.57
CA ASP A 158 3.17 2.78 -14.04
C ASP A 158 2.57 1.37 -13.91
N ASN A 159 2.39 0.70 -15.04
CA ASN A 159 1.78 -0.61 -15.06
C ASN A 159 2.62 -1.69 -14.39
N ASN A 160 3.89 -1.42 -14.08
CA ASN A 160 4.76 -2.34 -13.37
C ASN A 160 4.65 -2.24 -11.86
N ASP A 161 3.98 -1.24 -11.29
CA ASP A 161 3.95 -1.08 -9.83
C ASP A 161 2.88 -1.97 -9.18
N LEU A 162 3.16 -2.44 -7.96
CA LEU A 162 2.18 -3.09 -7.09
C LEU A 162 1.94 -2.20 -5.88
N THR A 163 0.68 -1.97 -5.51
CA THR A 163 0.33 -1.19 -4.32
C THR A 163 -0.18 -2.07 -3.21
N PHE A 164 0.15 -1.72 -1.97
CA PHE A 164 -0.31 -2.39 -0.76
C PHE A 164 -0.87 -1.39 0.25
N ARG A 165 -1.99 -1.76 0.86
CA ARG A 165 -2.59 -1.06 2.01
C ARG A 165 -2.94 -2.05 3.11
N PHE A 166 -2.92 -1.55 4.34
CA PHE A 166 -3.07 -2.35 5.54
C PHE A 166 -4.15 -1.74 6.42
N TYR A 167 -5.03 -2.61 6.92
CA TYR A 167 -6.15 -2.24 7.76
C TYR A 167 -6.11 -3.12 9.01
N ASP A 168 -5.96 -2.48 10.15
CA ASP A 168 -6.04 -3.09 11.46
C ASP A 168 -7.38 -2.66 12.07
N ALA A 169 -8.41 -3.48 11.85
CA ALA A 169 -9.73 -3.25 12.40
C ALA A 169 -9.90 -4.06 13.69
N GLU A 170 -10.82 -3.62 14.57
CA GLU A 170 -11.04 -4.27 15.87
C GLU A 170 -11.38 -5.77 15.76
N THR A 171 -11.98 -6.19 14.64
CA THR A 171 -12.45 -7.57 14.43
C THR A 171 -11.61 -8.38 13.45
N HIS A 172 -10.74 -7.74 12.67
CA HIS A 172 -9.99 -8.41 11.62
C HIS A 172 -8.83 -7.55 11.10
N GLY A 173 -7.81 -8.23 10.57
CA GLY A 173 -6.76 -7.61 9.77
C GLY A 173 -7.02 -7.77 8.28
N VAL A 174 -6.61 -6.78 7.49
CA VAL A 174 -6.59 -6.87 6.02
C VAL A 174 -5.29 -6.31 5.46
N ALA A 175 -4.69 -7.05 4.52
CA ALA A 175 -3.62 -6.55 3.67
C ALA A 175 -4.10 -6.65 2.23
N GLN A 176 -4.20 -5.51 1.57
CA GLN A 176 -4.79 -5.41 0.25
C GLN A 176 -3.74 -5.01 -0.77
N LEU A 177 -3.60 -5.84 -1.81
CA LEU A 177 -2.81 -5.57 -3.00
C LEU A 177 -3.72 -5.07 -4.11
N ILE A 178 -3.34 -3.98 -4.78
CA ILE A 178 -3.99 -3.51 -6.01
C ILE A 178 -2.91 -3.29 -7.07
N CYS A 179 -3.13 -3.81 -8.28
CA CYS A 179 -2.20 -3.67 -9.39
C CYS A 179 -2.89 -3.87 -10.74
N HIS A 180 -2.11 -3.74 -11.81
CA HIS A 180 -2.53 -4.08 -13.16
C HIS A 180 -2.69 -5.59 -13.35
N SER A 181 -3.74 -6.01 -14.06
CA SER A 181 -4.10 -7.40 -14.33
C SER A 181 -3.05 -8.16 -15.14
N ILE A 182 -2.11 -7.46 -15.79
CA ILE A 182 -0.94 -8.08 -16.44
C ILE A 182 -0.08 -8.90 -15.47
N HIS A 183 -0.15 -8.61 -14.16
CA HIS A 183 0.61 -9.33 -13.13
C HIS A 183 -0.14 -10.52 -12.53
N LEU A 184 -1.40 -10.76 -12.93
CA LEU A 184 -2.28 -11.77 -12.33
C LEU A 184 -1.64 -13.15 -12.25
N LYS A 185 -1.02 -13.61 -13.35
CA LYS A 185 -0.36 -14.91 -13.39
C LYS A 185 0.76 -15.05 -12.35
N LYS A 186 1.51 -13.97 -12.09
CA LYS A 186 2.57 -13.97 -11.08
C LYS A 186 1.99 -13.98 -9.67
N LEU A 187 0.92 -13.23 -9.44
CA LEU A 187 0.21 -13.20 -8.17
C LEU A 187 -0.43 -14.55 -7.85
N ASP A 188 -1.13 -15.16 -8.81
CA ASP A 188 -1.73 -16.49 -8.66
C ASP A 188 -0.66 -17.53 -8.29
N ASN A 189 0.50 -17.50 -8.95
CA ASN A 189 1.62 -18.38 -8.61
C ASN A 189 2.11 -18.17 -7.17
N ALA A 190 2.29 -16.92 -6.74
CA ALA A 190 2.72 -16.61 -5.38
C ALA A 190 1.69 -17.04 -4.32
N LEU A 191 0.41 -16.75 -4.54
CA LEU A 191 -0.69 -17.15 -3.66
C LEU A 191 -0.81 -18.69 -3.56
N ASN A 192 -0.61 -19.41 -4.68
CA ASN A 192 -0.61 -20.87 -4.72
C ASN A 192 0.58 -21.47 -3.93
N ILE A 193 1.76 -20.86 -4.00
CA ILE A 193 2.93 -21.27 -3.20
C ILE A 193 2.63 -21.17 -1.70
N LEU A 194 1.92 -20.10 -1.29
CA LEU A 194 1.51 -19.90 0.09
C LEU A 194 0.36 -20.82 0.54
N LYS A 195 -0.28 -21.54 -0.40
CA LYS A 195 -1.40 -22.46 -0.15
C LYS A 195 -2.57 -21.80 0.59
N LEU A 196 -2.82 -20.52 0.33
CA LEU A 196 -3.91 -19.79 0.97
C LEU A 196 -5.25 -20.28 0.42
N ARG A 197 -6.26 -20.36 1.28
CA ARG A 197 -7.62 -20.67 0.86
C ARG A 197 -8.26 -19.43 0.24
N ARG A 198 -8.75 -19.56 -0.99
CA ARG A 198 -9.58 -18.52 -1.62
C ARG A 198 -10.99 -18.55 -1.03
N ILE A 199 -11.54 -17.38 -0.70
CA ILE A 199 -12.96 -17.21 -0.41
C ILE A 199 -13.58 -16.22 -1.40
N GLN A 200 -14.91 -16.25 -1.49
CA GLN A 200 -15.68 -15.27 -2.27
C GLN A 200 -16.15 -14.13 -1.36
N GLN A 201 -16.62 -13.04 -1.97
CA GLN A 201 -17.06 -11.85 -1.23
C GLN A 201 -18.17 -12.19 -0.22
N GLU A 202 -19.06 -13.12 -0.57
CA GLU A 202 -20.17 -13.56 0.27
C GLU A 202 -19.69 -14.28 1.54
N GLY A 203 -18.50 -14.91 1.49
CA GLY A 203 -17.90 -15.64 2.62
C GLY A 203 -17.09 -14.76 3.58
N VAL A 204 -16.91 -13.47 3.29
CA VAL A 204 -16.12 -12.55 4.13
C VAL A 204 -16.73 -12.40 5.51
N TYR A 205 -18.05 -12.15 5.57
CA TYR A 205 -18.74 -11.92 6.84
C TYR A 205 -18.65 -13.14 7.75
N GLU A 206 -18.94 -14.33 7.22
CA GLU A 206 -18.87 -15.59 7.96
C GLU A 206 -17.45 -15.83 8.50
N TYR A 207 -16.41 -15.61 7.68
CA TYR A 207 -15.03 -15.82 8.10
C TYR A 207 -14.58 -14.85 9.21
N ILE A 208 -15.00 -13.58 9.17
CA ILE A 208 -14.65 -12.61 10.22
C ILE A 208 -15.31 -12.96 11.56
N HIS A 209 -16.50 -13.57 11.54
CA HIS A 209 -17.32 -13.80 12.75
C HIS A 209 -17.38 -15.25 13.23
N SER A 210 -16.62 -16.16 12.63
CA SER A 210 -16.55 -17.59 13.01
C SER A 210 -15.56 -17.86 14.12
#